data_AF-A0A0G2ZHL3-F1
#
_entry.id   AF-A0A0G2ZHL3-F1
#
_cell.length_a   1.000
_cell.length_b   1.000
_cell.length_c   1.000
_cell.angle_alpha   90.00
_cell.angle_beta   90.00
_cell.angle_gamma   90.00
#
_symmetry.space_group_name_H-M   'P 1'
#
loop_
_entity.id
_entity.type
_entity.pdbx_description
1 polymer ?
#
loop_
_entity_poly.entity_id
_entity_poly.type
_entity_poly.pdbx_seq_one_letter_code
_entity_poly.pdbx_strand_id
1 'polypeptide(L)' 'MIIYGGDTVDSDTCSYYNVCPVVRAYERGLVDTEWINMYCKSNWKDCARFQLEDPLSYEFEGVLPDGSIEEDLKDEF' A
#
# COMPACT_ATOMS: atom_id res chain seq x y z
N MET A 1 -18.58 28.68 -21.66
CA MET A 1 -17.49 27.70 -21.85
C MET A 1 -16.70 27.70 -20.56
N ILE A 2 -17.07 26.84 -19.60
CA ILE A 2 -16.38 26.79 -18.32
C ILE A 2 -15.30 25.73 -18.46
N ILE A 3 -14.05 26.17 -18.41
CA ILE A 3 -12.89 25.30 -18.32
C ILE A 3 -12.74 25.04 -16.82
N TYR A 4 -13.40 24.00 -16.30
CA TYR A 4 -12.95 23.44 -15.03
C TYR A 4 -11.70 22.64 -15.38
N GLY A 5 -10.53 23.25 -15.14
CA GLY A 5 -9.26 22.56 -15.14
C GLY A 5 -9.39 21.33 -14.26
N GLY A 6 -9.15 20.16 -14.84
CA GLY A 6 -9.26 18.88 -14.18
C GLY A 6 -8.12 18.68 -13.20
N ASP A 7 -8.23 19.29 -12.03
CA ASP A 7 -7.50 18.84 -10.86
C ASP A 7 -8.24 17.60 -10.34
N THR A 8 -7.83 16.43 -10.82
CA THR A 8 -8.21 15.19 -10.14
C THR A 8 -7.67 15.32 -8.72
N VAL A 9 -8.56 15.42 -7.73
CA VAL A 9 -8.20 15.20 -6.33
C VAL A 9 -7.67 13.77 -6.28
N ASP A 10 -6.35 13.65 -6.44
CA ASP A 10 -5.64 12.44 -6.10
C ASP A 10 -5.85 12.33 -4.60
N SER A 11 -6.65 11.35 -4.17
CA SER A 11 -6.66 11.05 -2.75
C SER A 11 -5.21 10.73 -2.39
N ASP A 12 -4.60 11.53 -1.52
CA ASP A 12 -3.22 11.31 -1.05
C ASP A 12 -3.06 9.89 -0.44
N THR A 13 -4.17 9.23 -0.12
CA THR A 13 -4.23 7.88 0.41
C THR A 13 -4.60 6.83 -0.64
N CYS A 14 -3.95 5.67 -0.54
CA CYS A 14 -4.27 4.47 -1.31
C CYS A 14 -5.73 4.03 -1.12
N SER A 15 -6.44 3.70 -2.21
CA SER A 15 -7.81 3.16 -2.18
C SER A 15 -7.96 1.88 -1.35
N TYR A 16 -6.88 1.09 -1.24
CA TYR A 16 -6.86 -0.19 -0.52
C TYR A 16 -6.34 -0.08 0.91
N TYR A 17 -6.09 1.13 1.43
CA TYR A 17 -5.47 1.35 2.73
C TYR A 17 -6.07 0.48 3.85
N ASN A 18 -7.39 0.48 3.99
CA ASN A 18 -8.09 -0.20 5.09
C ASN A 18 -8.04 -1.74 5.02
N VAL A 19 -7.70 -2.30 3.86
CA VAL A 19 -7.66 -3.76 3.62
C VAL A 19 -6.26 -4.25 3.24
N CYS A 20 -5.28 -3.34 3.13
CA CYS A 20 -3.93 -3.64 2.70
C CYS A 20 -3.17 -4.43 3.78
N PRO A 21 -2.53 -5.55 3.43
CA PRO A 21 -1.71 -6.33 4.38
C PRO A 21 -0.59 -5.52 5.04
N VAL A 22 0.02 -4.56 4.33
CA VAL A 22 1.06 -3.68 4.90
C VAL A 22 0.51 -2.83 6.05
N VAL A 23 -0.72 -2.31 5.90
CA VAL A 23 -1.37 -1.53 6.97
C VAL A 23 -1.68 -2.43 8.16
N ARG A 24 -2.12 -3.66 7.92
CA ARG A 24 -2.35 -4.66 8.98
C ARG A 24 -1.05 -5.07 9.68
N ALA A 25 0.06 -5.25 8.96
CA ALA A 25 1.38 -5.50 9.54
C ALA A 25 1.83 -4.32 10.41
N TYR A 26 1.63 -3.09 9.94
CA TYR A 26 1.94 -1.89 10.70
C TYR A 26 1.12 -1.81 12.00
N GLU A 27 -0.19 -2.07 11.94
CA GLU A 27 -1.06 -2.10 13.12
C GLU A 27 -0.66 -3.17 14.14
N ARG A 28 -0.04 -4.27 13.66
CA ARG A 28 0.53 -5.34 14.49
C ARG A 28 1.95 -5.04 14.98
N GLY A 29 2.57 -3.95 14.53
CA GLY A 29 3.94 -3.57 14.88
C GLY A 29 5.02 -4.41 14.19
N LEU A 30 4.67 -5.10 13.09
CA LEU A 30 5.59 -5.94 12.31
C LEU A 30 6.45 -5.12 11.34
N VAL A 31 5.93 -3.98 10.86
CA VAL A 31 6.66 -3.07 9.96
C VAL A 31 6.63 -1.64 10.49
N ASP A 32 7.66 -0.86 10.15
CA ASP A 32 7.80 0.52 10.60
C ASP A 32 6.75 1.47 9.98
N THR A 33 6.47 2.57 10.68
CA THR A 33 5.58 3.65 10.21
C THR A 33 6.07 4.31 8.92
N GLU A 34 7.38 4.26 8.64
CA GLU A 34 7.99 4.79 7.42
C GLU A 34 7.31 4.24 6.15
N TRP A 35 6.98 2.95 6.13
CA TRP A 35 6.27 2.30 5.02
C TRP A 35 4.90 2.92 4.76
N ILE A 36 4.16 3.22 5.83
CA ILE A 36 2.84 3.86 5.74
C ILE A 36 2.95 5.29 5.21
N ASN A 37 3.93 6.05 5.68
CA ASN A 37 4.07 7.46 5.30
C ASN A 37 4.61 7.61 3.86
N MET A 38 5.59 6.79 3.46
CA MET A 38 6.18 6.88 2.12
C MET A 38 5.23 6.33 1.05
N TYR A 39 4.68 5.14 1.28
CA TYR A 39 3.92 4.46 0.25
C TYR A 39 2.43 4.68 0.44
N CYS A 40 1.85 4.44 1.61
CA CYS A 40 0.39 4.49 1.73
C CYS A 40 -0.24 5.90 1.65
N LYS A 41 0.50 6.96 2.01
CA LYS A 41 0.02 8.36 2.09
C LYS A 41 0.66 9.33 1.09
N SER A 42 1.65 8.89 0.30
CA SER A 42 2.34 9.77 -0.67
C SER A 42 2.51 9.05 -2.00
N ASN A 43 3.34 8.01 -2.05
CA ASN A 43 3.73 7.34 -3.29
C ASN A 43 3.01 6.00 -3.46
N TRP A 44 1.71 5.94 -3.19
CA TRP A 44 0.97 4.67 -3.19
C TRP A 44 0.87 4.05 -4.58
N LYS A 45 0.99 4.85 -5.64
CA LYS A 45 1.08 4.40 -7.03
C LYS A 45 2.40 3.68 -7.35
N ASP A 46 3.45 3.97 -6.58
CA ASP A 46 4.76 3.32 -6.70
C ASP A 46 4.87 2.09 -5.78
N CYS A 47 3.85 1.81 -4.97
CA CYS A 47 3.80 0.62 -4.15
C CYS A 47 3.73 -0.62 -5.04
N ALA A 48 4.71 -1.51 -4.93
CA ALA A 48 4.78 -2.73 -5.72
C ALA A 48 3.50 -3.57 -5.60
N ARG A 49 2.88 -3.63 -4.40
CA ARG A 49 1.60 -4.29 -4.21
C ARG A 49 0.48 -3.67 -5.03
N PHE A 50 0.40 -2.34 -5.08
CA PHE A 50 -0.64 -1.64 -5.83
C PHE A 50 -0.53 -1.91 -7.34
N GLN A 51 0.68 -2.19 -7.82
CA GLN A 51 0.95 -2.53 -9.21
C GLN A 51 0.70 -4.00 -9.56
N LEU A 52 0.39 -4.86 -8.57
CA LEU A 52 0.01 -6.25 -8.82
C LEU A 52 -1.38 -6.34 -9.45
N GLU A 53 -1.61 -7.43 -10.18
CA GLU A 53 -2.93 -7.74 -10.73
C GLU A 53 -3.96 -7.99 -9.62
N ASP A 54 -3.53 -8.51 -8.47
CA ASP A 54 -4.31 -8.64 -7.24
C ASP A 54 -3.54 -8.10 -6.01
N PRO A 55 -3.73 -6.82 -5.63
CA PRO A 55 -3.05 -6.19 -4.50
C PRO A 55 -3.44 -6.76 -3.12
N LEU A 56 -4.51 -7.56 -3.06
CA LEU A 56 -5.03 -8.18 -1.83
C LEU A 56 -4.77 -9.68 -1.78
N SER A 57 -4.10 -10.25 -2.78
CA SER A 57 -3.80 -11.68 -2.79
C SER A 57 -2.97 -12.08 -1.57
N TYR A 58 -3.42 -13.16 -0.94
CA TYR A 58 -2.80 -13.79 0.22
C TYR A 58 -1.40 -14.32 -0.11
N GLU A 59 -1.16 -14.70 -1.38
CA GLU A 59 0.15 -15.18 -1.86
C GLU A 59 1.25 -14.12 -1.71
N PHE A 60 0.85 -12.85 -1.65
CA PHE A 60 1.77 -11.72 -1.56
C PHE A 60 1.73 -11.03 -0.20
N GLU A 61 1.17 -11.61 0.86
CA GLU A 61 1.08 -10.91 2.17
C GLU A 61 2.44 -10.48 2.75
N GLY A 62 3.51 -11.22 2.48
CA GLY A 62 4.88 -10.83 2.82
C GLY A 62 5.51 -9.79 1.89
N VAL A 63 4.84 -9.36 0.82
CA VAL A 63 5.36 -8.33 -0.10
C VAL A 63 5.22 -6.95 0.52
N LEU A 64 6.36 -6.33 0.78
CA LEU A 64 6.50 -4.96 1.23
C LEU A 64 6.23 -3.95 0.10
N PRO A 65 5.98 -2.66 0.43
CA PRO A 65 5.69 -1.64 -0.57
C PRO A 65 6.78 -1.40 -1.62
N ASP A 66 8.05 -1.69 -1.32
CA ASP A 66 9.17 -1.61 -2.25
C ASP A 66 9.27 -2.84 -3.18
N GLY A 67 8.44 -3.87 -2.94
CA GLY A 67 8.45 -5.14 -3.69
C GLY A 67 9.35 -6.21 -3.08
N SER A 68 10.03 -5.93 -1.97
CA SER A 68 10.76 -6.94 -1.21
C SER A 68 9.78 -7.93 -0.55
N ILE A 69 10.19 -9.19 -0.42
CA ILE A 69 9.40 -10.21 0.28
C ILE A 69 10.04 -10.47 1.64
N GLU A 70 9.29 -10.21 2.69
CA GLU A 70 9.66 -10.57 4.06
C GLU A 70 8.95 -11.87 4.42
N GLU A 71 9.70 -12.98 4.35
CA GLU A 71 9.12 -14.31 4.57
C GLU A 71 8.65 -14.52 6.01
N ASP A 72 9.27 -13.84 6.97
CA ASP A 72 8.88 -13.86 8.38
C ASP A 72 7.46 -13.29 8.60
N LEU A 73 6.96 -12.47 7.67
CA LEU A 73 5.58 -11.98 7.71
C LEU A 73 4.57 -13.03 7.24
N LYS A 74 4.96 -14.02 6.43
CA LYS A 74 4.03 -15.02 5.86
C LYS A 74 3.35 -15.89 6.92
N ASP A 75 4.02 -16.14 8.04
CA ASP A 75 3.50 -16.97 9.13
C ASP A 75 2.62 -16.18 10.12
N GLU A 76 2.61 -14.85 10.04
CA GLU A 76 1.92 -13.96 10.97
C GLU A 76 0.52 -13.54 10.48
N PHE A 77 0.15 -13.81 9.22
CA PHE A 77 -1.07 -13.28 8.58
C PHE A 77 -2.28 -14.21 8.54
#